data_AF-A0A3D5FEY8-F1
#
_entry.id   AF-A0A3D5FEY8-F1
#
_cell.length_a   1.000
_cell.length_b   1.000
_cell.length_c   1.000
_cell.angle_alpha   90.00
_cell.angle_beta   90.00
_cell.angle_gamma   90.00
#
_symmetry.space_group_name_H-M   'P 1'
#
loop_
_entity.id
_entity.type
_entity.pdbx_description
1 polymer ?
#
loop_
_entity_poly.entity_id
_entity_poly.type
_entity_poly.pdbx_seq_one_letter_code
_entity_poly.pdbx_strand_id
1 'polypeptide(L)'
;MSDDFSMDLASGIAAFEAKHFSRALQLLTPLAEAGEAEAQYRLAIIYQNGLGSVRNEPLAYQWMQHAAEQQHGPALHGLGFMYMDGDCVERDDHKAVHWFQAAADLGLEGSMVALAQLYEQGRGVEQNAEKARQWYTQAGF
;
A
#
# COMPACT_ATOMS: atom_id res chain seq x y z
N MET A 1 -8.78 38.26 -1.62
CA MET A 1 -7.91 37.61 -2.63
C MET A 1 -6.72 37.04 -1.92
N SER A 2 -6.82 35.76 -1.60
CA SER A 2 -5.71 34.85 -1.32
C SER A 2 -6.40 33.49 -1.30
N ASP A 3 -6.52 32.87 -2.47
CA ASP A 3 -6.78 31.44 -2.49
C ASP A 3 -5.60 30.83 -1.74
N ASP A 4 -5.89 30.38 -0.53
CA ASP A 4 -4.95 29.76 0.37
C ASP A 4 -4.39 28.53 -0.35
N PHE A 5 -3.25 28.69 -1.01
CA PHE A 5 -2.40 27.62 -1.51
C PHE A 5 -1.77 26.91 -0.30
N SER A 6 -2.61 26.49 0.63
CA SER A 6 -2.26 25.60 1.71
C SER A 6 -1.89 24.28 1.06
N MET A 7 -0.58 24.01 1.02
CA MET A 7 -0.02 22.72 0.64
C MET A 7 -0.24 21.73 1.78
N ASP A 8 -1.51 21.52 2.15
CA ASP A 8 -1.90 20.59 3.18
C ASP A 8 -2.25 19.22 2.59
N LEU A 9 -2.14 18.20 3.44
CA LEU A 9 -2.40 16.83 3.09
C LEU A 9 -3.85 16.62 2.60
N ALA A 10 -4.83 17.28 3.20
CA ALA A 10 -6.23 17.11 2.85
C ALA A 10 -6.51 17.58 1.41
N SER A 11 -5.90 18.68 0.99
CA SER A 11 -5.97 19.19 -0.38
C SER A 11 -5.34 18.22 -1.38
N GLY A 12 -4.20 17.62 -1.02
CA GLY A 12 -3.54 16.59 -1.84
C GLY A 12 -4.38 15.31 -1.98
N ILE A 13 -4.96 14.84 -0.87
CA ILE A 13 -5.87 13.69 -0.81
C ILE A 13 -7.13 13.95 -1.66
N ALA A 14 -7.77 15.11 -1.49
CA ALA A 14 -8.97 15.47 -2.24
C ALA A 14 -8.69 15.54 -3.74
N ALA A 15 -7.53 16.06 -4.15
CA ALA A 15 -7.11 16.05 -5.56
C ALA A 15 -6.92 14.63 -6.10
N PHE A 16 -6.34 13.72 -5.31
CA PHE A 16 -6.18 12.31 -5.69
C PHE A 16 -7.54 11.62 -5.86
N GLU A 17 -8.45 11.79 -4.91
CA GLU A 17 -9.79 11.18 -4.93
C GLU A 17 -10.66 11.72 -6.06
N ALA A 18 -10.52 13.02 -6.37
CA ALA A 18 -11.13 13.65 -7.54
C ALA A 18 -10.47 13.27 -8.87
N LYS A 19 -9.46 12.38 -8.87
CA LYS A 19 -8.68 11.96 -10.05
C LYS A 19 -7.95 13.11 -10.75
N HIS A 20 -7.70 14.21 -10.04
CA HIS A 20 -6.88 15.32 -10.50
C HIS A 20 -5.40 15.02 -10.23
N PHE A 21 -4.90 13.94 -10.82
CA PHE A 21 -3.61 13.34 -10.43
C PHE A 21 -2.40 14.26 -10.62
N SER A 22 -2.40 15.12 -11.64
CA SER A 22 -1.33 16.11 -11.81
C SER A 22 -1.31 17.14 -10.68
N ARG A 23 -2.49 17.53 -10.16
CA ARG A 23 -2.60 18.39 -8.97
C ARG A 23 -2.24 17.62 -7.70
N ALA A 24 -2.66 16.35 -7.60
CA ALA A 24 -2.31 15.48 -6.48
C ALA A 24 -0.78 15.32 -6.38
N LEU A 25 -0.08 15.08 -7.49
CA LEU A 25 1.39 15.04 -7.54
C LEU A 25 2.00 16.33 -6.99
N GLN A 26 1.57 17.49 -7.49
CA GLN A 26 2.10 18.78 -7.05
C GLN A 26 1.94 19.01 -5.54
N LEU A 27 0.81 18.58 -4.96
CA LEU A 27 0.51 18.77 -3.54
C LEU A 27 1.17 17.70 -2.64
N LEU A 28 1.21 16.45 -3.10
CA LEU A 28 1.66 15.30 -2.28
C LEU A 28 3.17 15.08 -2.33
N THR A 29 3.87 15.41 -3.42
CA THR A 29 5.34 15.25 -3.51
C THR A 29 6.09 15.88 -2.34
N PRO A 30 5.93 17.19 -2.03
CA PRO A 30 6.67 17.81 -0.94
C PRO A 30 6.27 17.26 0.45
N LEU A 31 5.02 16.80 0.62
CA LEU A 31 4.57 16.18 1.87
C LEU A 31 5.19 14.78 2.05
N ALA A 32 5.28 14.00 0.97
CA ALA A 32 5.92 12.70 1.00
C ALA A 32 7.44 12.81 1.25
N GLU A 33 8.10 13.81 0.66
CA GLU A 33 9.49 14.17 0.94
C GLU A 33 9.69 14.61 2.40
N ALA A 34 8.69 15.27 3.00
CA ALA A 34 8.67 15.62 4.42
C ALA A 34 8.36 14.43 5.34
N GLY A 35 8.15 13.23 4.79
CA GLY A 35 7.94 12.00 5.54
C GLY A 35 6.48 11.62 5.75
N GLU A 36 5.51 12.33 5.17
CA GLU A 36 4.10 12.02 5.46
C GLU A 36 3.63 10.72 4.78
N ALA A 37 3.26 9.73 5.59
CA ALA A 37 3.04 8.35 5.16
C ALA A 37 1.85 8.21 4.19
N GLU A 38 0.76 8.94 4.42
CA GLU A 38 -0.39 8.90 3.52
C GLU A 38 -0.08 9.55 2.16
N ALA A 39 0.75 10.60 2.15
CA ALA A 39 1.23 11.20 0.91
C ALA A 39 2.15 10.25 0.14
N GLN A 40 3.09 9.59 0.83
CA GLN A 40 3.96 8.56 0.26
C GLN A 40 3.15 7.41 -0.35
N TYR A 41 2.17 6.87 0.38
CA TYR A 41 1.28 5.81 -0.10
C TYR A 41 0.55 6.21 -1.39
N ARG A 42 0.00 7.43 -1.45
CA ARG A 42 -0.72 7.90 -2.64
C ARG A 42 0.19 8.18 -3.82
N LEU A 43 1.40 8.71 -3.60
CA LEU A 43 2.41 8.82 -4.66
C LEU A 43 2.80 7.45 -5.21
N ALA A 44 2.94 6.45 -4.34
CA ALA A 44 3.22 5.08 -4.77
C ALA A 44 2.15 4.58 -5.76
N ILE A 45 0.85 4.78 -5.44
CA ILE A 45 -0.25 4.42 -6.33
C ILE A 45 -0.20 5.19 -7.64
N ILE A 46 0.10 6.50 -7.60
CA ILE A 46 0.22 7.33 -8.80
C ILE A 46 1.30 6.77 -9.73
N TYR A 47 2.50 6.51 -9.21
CA TYR A 47 3.62 6.01 -10.00
C TYR A 47 3.43 4.57 -10.45
N GLN A 48 2.81 3.71 -9.64
CA GLN A 48 2.48 2.33 -10.00
C GLN A 48 1.58 2.27 -11.24
N ASN A 49 0.60 3.19 -11.32
CA ASN A 49 -0.42 3.16 -12.36
C ASN A 49 -0.19 4.21 -13.47
N GLY A 50 0.82 5.07 -13.36
CA GLY A 50 1.05 6.17 -14.32
C GLY A 50 -0.11 7.17 -14.36
N LEU A 51 -0.63 7.56 -13.19
CA LEU A 51 -1.80 8.44 -13.09
C LEU A 51 -1.38 9.91 -13.14
N GLY A 52 -1.70 10.63 -14.21
CA GLY A 52 -1.27 12.03 -14.37
C GLY A 52 0.24 12.23 -14.46
N SER A 53 0.99 11.14 -14.67
CA SER A 53 2.44 11.03 -14.91
C SER A 53 2.72 9.74 -15.67
N VAL A 54 3.98 9.47 -16.04
CA VAL A 54 4.40 8.17 -16.58
C VAL A 54 4.54 7.17 -15.43
N ARG A 55 4.16 5.90 -15.67
CA ARG A 55 4.38 4.79 -14.75
C ARG A 55 5.88 4.68 -14.41
N ASN A 56 6.19 4.54 -13.13
CA ASN A 56 7.56 4.40 -12.64
C ASN A 56 7.60 3.42 -11.47
N GLU A 57 7.92 2.17 -11.79
CA GLU A 57 7.93 1.07 -10.83
C GLU A 57 8.95 1.26 -9.69
N PRO A 58 10.21 1.67 -9.92
CA PRO A 58 11.14 1.96 -8.83
C PRO A 58 10.64 3.02 -7.86
N LEU A 59 10.08 4.14 -8.35
CA LEU A 59 9.52 5.18 -7.48
C LEU A 59 8.27 4.69 -6.75
N ALA A 60 7.41 3.92 -7.42
CA ALA A 60 6.23 3.35 -6.79
C ALA A 60 6.61 2.47 -5.59
N TYR A 61 7.55 1.55 -5.80
CA TYR A 61 8.05 0.69 -4.74
C TYR A 61 8.72 1.48 -3.61
N GLN A 62 9.58 2.45 -3.94
CA GLN A 62 10.27 3.25 -2.93
C GLN A 62 9.29 4.02 -2.03
N TRP A 63 8.30 4.69 -2.61
CA TRP A 63 7.31 5.43 -1.83
C TRP A 63 6.40 4.50 -1.01
N MET A 64 6.02 3.34 -1.57
CA MET A 64 5.25 2.34 -0.84
C MET A 64 6.05 1.84 0.38
N GLN A 65 7.34 1.58 0.19
CA GLN A 65 8.24 1.14 1.24
C GLN A 65 8.38 2.17 2.36
N HIS A 66 8.58 3.45 2.02
CA HIS A 66 8.67 4.51 3.03
C HIS A 66 7.40 4.65 3.86
N ALA A 67 6.22 4.52 3.24
CA ALA A 67 4.96 4.53 3.99
C ALA A 67 4.82 3.29 4.89
N ALA A 68 5.17 2.11 4.37
CA ALA A 68 5.11 0.84 5.10
C ALA A 68 6.06 0.80 6.31
N GLU A 69 7.27 1.36 6.18
CA GLU A 69 8.26 1.49 7.28
C GLU A 69 7.69 2.28 8.47
N GLN A 70 6.73 3.17 8.21
CA GLN A 70 6.00 3.94 9.22
C GLN A 70 4.76 3.20 9.77
N GLN A 71 4.61 1.91 9.51
CA GLN A 71 3.45 1.10 9.88
C GLN A 71 2.13 1.61 9.27
N HIS A 72 2.20 2.24 8.09
CA HIS A 72 0.99 2.66 7.37
C HIS A 72 0.27 1.43 6.81
N GLY A 73 -0.89 1.08 7.41
CA GLY A 73 -1.65 -0.13 7.09
C GLY A 73 -1.90 -0.35 5.59
N PRO A 74 -2.48 0.63 4.86
CA PRO A 74 -2.69 0.52 3.42
C PRO A 74 -1.40 0.28 2.62
N ALA A 75 -0.27 0.84 3.05
CA ALA A 75 1.02 0.64 2.37
C ALA A 75 1.62 -0.74 2.65
N LEU A 76 1.51 -1.24 3.89
CA LEU A 76 1.89 -2.62 4.23
C LEU A 76 1.10 -3.62 3.38
N HIS A 77 -0.21 -3.42 3.28
CA HIS A 77 -1.08 -4.22 2.43
C HIS A 77 -0.69 -4.12 0.94
N GLY A 78 -0.40 -2.90 0.46
CA GLY A 78 0.08 -2.64 -0.90
C GLY A 78 1.39 -3.36 -1.23
N LEU A 79 2.38 -3.35 -0.32
CA LEU A 79 3.63 -4.11 -0.50
C LEU A 79 3.38 -5.62 -0.55
N GLY A 80 2.46 -6.13 0.28
CA GLY A 80 2.04 -7.52 0.23
C GLY A 80 1.60 -7.92 -1.18
N PHE A 81 0.74 -7.11 -1.80
CA PHE A 81 0.30 -7.33 -3.17
C PHE A 81 1.40 -7.15 -4.22
N MET A 82 2.22 -6.10 -4.12
CA MET A 82 3.36 -5.89 -5.04
C MET A 82 4.26 -7.13 -5.12
N TYR A 83 4.60 -7.73 -3.97
CA TYR A 83 5.38 -8.96 -3.92
C TYR A 83 4.61 -10.20 -4.33
N MET A 84 3.31 -10.31 -4.02
CA MET A 84 2.51 -11.49 -4.36
C MET A 84 2.25 -11.61 -5.87
N ASP A 85 2.05 -10.47 -6.55
CA ASP A 85 1.72 -10.41 -7.96
C ASP A 85 2.95 -10.17 -8.84
N GLY A 86 4.06 -9.72 -8.25
CA GLY A 86 5.25 -9.29 -8.99
C GLY A 86 5.02 -7.98 -9.75
N ASP A 87 4.23 -7.08 -9.17
CA ASP A 87 4.00 -5.74 -9.71
C ASP A 87 4.93 -4.73 -9.02
N CYS A 88 5.68 -3.96 -9.83
CA CYS A 88 6.77 -3.05 -9.44
C CYS A 88 8.02 -3.73 -8.84
N VAL A 89 7.94 -4.99 -8.42
CA VAL A 89 9.04 -5.80 -7.89
C VAL A 89 8.94 -7.23 -8.42
N GLU A 90 10.04 -7.99 -8.32
CA GLU A 90 9.99 -9.42 -8.60
C GLU A 90 9.09 -10.14 -7.57
N ARG A 91 8.29 -11.09 -8.06
CA ARG A 91 7.37 -11.86 -7.21
C ARG A 91 8.11 -12.63 -6.13
N ASP A 92 7.70 -12.46 -4.89
CA ASP A 92 8.25 -13.14 -3.71
C ASP A 92 7.15 -13.37 -2.66
N ASP A 93 6.58 -14.57 -2.67
CA ASP A 93 5.48 -14.92 -1.77
C ASP A 93 5.92 -14.91 -0.29
N HIS A 94 7.19 -15.16 0.03
CA HIS A 94 7.68 -15.09 1.41
C HIS A 94 7.65 -13.64 1.93
N LYS A 95 8.06 -12.68 1.09
CA LYS A 95 7.94 -11.26 1.42
C LYS A 95 6.48 -10.80 1.45
N ALA A 96 5.64 -11.31 0.55
CA ALA A 96 4.21 -11.02 0.57
C ALA A 96 3.57 -11.42 1.90
N VAL A 97 3.84 -12.64 2.39
CA VAL A 97 3.41 -13.11 3.71
C VAL A 97 3.88 -12.15 4.81
N HIS A 98 5.16 -11.75 4.79
CA HIS A 98 5.71 -10.84 5.81
C HIS A 98 4.93 -9.53 5.89
N TRP A 99 4.66 -8.89 4.75
CA TRP A 99 3.94 -7.63 4.71
C TRP A 99 2.45 -7.76 5.02
N PHE A 100 1.79 -8.82 4.53
CA PHE A 100 0.40 -9.09 4.89
C PHE A 100 0.24 -9.42 6.37
N GLN A 101 1.18 -10.13 6.98
CA GLN A 101 1.18 -10.38 8.42
C GLN A 101 1.26 -9.07 9.21
N ALA A 102 2.20 -8.18 8.86
CA ALA A 102 2.32 -6.88 9.51
C ALA A 102 1.03 -6.05 9.39
N ALA A 103 0.40 -6.03 8.21
CA ALA A 103 -0.87 -5.35 8.02
C ALA A 103 -2.05 -6.02 8.76
N ALA A 104 -2.09 -7.35 8.81
CA ALA A 104 -3.10 -8.12 9.54
C ALA A 104 -3.00 -7.89 11.06
N ASP A 105 -1.78 -7.76 11.59
CA ASP A 105 -1.55 -7.45 13.00
C ASP A 105 -2.05 -6.05 13.38
N LEU A 106 -2.16 -5.12 12.42
CA LEU A 106 -2.80 -3.82 12.58
C LEU A 106 -4.33 -3.87 12.42
N GLY A 107 -4.92 -5.05 12.21
CA GLY A 107 -6.37 -5.22 12.07
C GLY A 107 -6.91 -5.05 10.66
N LEU A 108 -6.07 -5.03 9.61
CA LEU A 108 -6.58 -4.92 8.24
C LEU A 108 -7.17 -6.25 7.77
N GLU A 109 -8.51 -6.30 7.69
CA GLU A 109 -9.28 -7.47 7.25
C GLU A 109 -8.82 -7.99 5.88
N GLY A 110 -8.57 -7.10 4.92
CA GLY A 110 -8.09 -7.49 3.59
C GLY A 110 -6.75 -8.24 3.62
N SER A 111 -5.86 -7.87 4.53
CA SER A 111 -4.58 -8.54 4.72
C SER A 111 -4.72 -9.88 5.44
N MET A 112 -5.64 -9.97 6.41
CA MET A 112 -5.97 -11.24 7.07
C MET A 112 -6.50 -12.27 6.07
N VAL A 113 -7.40 -11.84 5.17
CA VAL A 113 -7.93 -12.69 4.09
C VAL A 113 -6.83 -13.13 3.13
N ALA A 114 -5.97 -12.21 2.69
CA ALA A 114 -4.84 -12.56 1.82
C ALA A 114 -3.89 -13.55 2.49
N LEU A 115 -3.57 -13.33 3.76
CA LEU A 115 -2.72 -14.23 4.54
C LEU A 115 -3.37 -15.61 4.76
N ALA A 116 -4.67 -15.66 4.99
CA ALA A 116 -5.42 -16.92 5.09
C ALA A 116 -5.31 -17.73 3.79
N GLN A 117 -5.47 -17.09 2.63
CA GLN A 117 -5.33 -17.73 1.32
C GLN A 117 -3.91 -18.24 1.09
N LEU A 118 -2.88 -17.49 1.50
CA LEU A 118 -1.48 -17.92 1.38
C LEU A 118 -1.20 -19.17 2.24
N TYR A 119 -1.74 -19.24 3.47
CA TYR A 119 -1.68 -20.45 4.30
C TYR A 119 -2.49 -21.61 3.73
N GLU A 120 -3.64 -21.35 3.11
CA GLU A 120 -4.47 -22.39 2.49
C GLU A 120 -3.77 -23.03 1.28
N GLN A 121 -3.02 -22.24 0.52
CA GLN A 121 -2.32 -22.66 -0.69
C GLN A 121 -0.87 -23.09 -0.45
N GLY A 122 -0.30 -22.79 0.73
CA GLY A 122 1.12 -23.03 1.00
C GLY A 122 2.06 -22.15 0.18
N ARG A 123 1.66 -20.92 -0.14
CA ARG A 123 2.45 -19.96 -0.91
C ARG A 123 3.25 -19.05 0.02
N GLY A 124 4.57 -19.11 -0.04
CA GLY A 124 5.45 -18.32 0.84
C GLY A 124 5.41 -18.73 2.33
N VAL A 125 4.61 -19.73 2.68
CA VAL A 125 4.48 -20.35 4.00
C VAL A 125 4.15 -21.82 3.83
N GLU A 126 4.42 -22.62 4.86
CA GLU A 126 3.90 -24.00 4.91
C GLU A 126 2.36 -23.97 4.91
N GLN A 127 1.78 -24.84 4.09
CA GLN A 127 0.33 -24.97 4.01
C GLN A 127 -0.26 -25.33 5.37
N ASN A 128 -1.25 -24.55 5.84
CA ASN A 128 -1.85 -24.75 7.15
C ASN A 128 -3.30 -24.28 7.19
N ALA A 129 -4.24 -25.22 7.05
CA ALA A 129 -5.67 -24.95 7.07
C ALA A 129 -6.18 -24.39 8.41
N GLU A 130 -5.55 -24.75 9.53
CA GLU A 130 -5.94 -24.22 10.84
C GLU A 130 -5.59 -22.75 10.98
N LYS A 131 -4.36 -22.36 10.60
CA LYS A 131 -3.95 -20.95 10.56
C LYS A 131 -4.77 -20.14 9.57
N ALA A 132 -5.06 -20.69 8.40
CA ALA A 132 -5.95 -20.04 7.43
C ALA A 132 -7.32 -19.73 8.05
N ARG A 133 -7.94 -20.74 8.68
CA ARG A 133 -9.23 -20.56 9.39
C ARG A 133 -9.14 -19.53 10.51
N GLN A 134 -8.07 -19.51 11.30
CA GLN A 134 -7.87 -18.51 12.35
C GLN A 134 -7.91 -17.08 11.78
N TRP A 135 -7.18 -16.84 10.69
CA TRP A 135 -7.18 -15.54 10.03
C TRP A 135 -8.53 -15.18 9.40
N TYR A 136 -9.22 -16.13 8.75
CA TYR A 136 -10.57 -15.91 8.24
C TYR A 136 -11.55 -15.52 9.35
N THR A 137 -11.55 -16.24 10.48
CA THR A 137 -12.40 -15.91 11.63
C THR A 137 -12.06 -14.55 12.22
N GLN A 138 -10.78 -14.18 12.28
CA GLN A 138 -10.36 -12.85 12.74
C GLN A 138 -10.84 -11.73 11.81
N ALA A 139 -10.97 -12.01 10.51
CA ALA A 139 -11.51 -11.11 9.50
C ALA A 139 -13.05 -11.14 9.38
N GLY A 140 -13.74 -11.92 10.23
CA GLY A 140 -15.21 -11.96 10.27
C GLY A 140 -15.89 -13.00 9.37
N PHE A 141 -15.16 -14.02 8.89
CA PHE A 141 -15.67 -15.12 8.05
C PHE A 141 -15.87 -16.43 8.81
#